data_AF-A0A0F8Y7Y5-F1
#
_entry.id   AF-A0A0F8Y7Y5-F1
#
_cell.length_a   1.000
_cell.length_b   1.000
_cell.length_c   1.000
_cell.angle_alpha   90.00
_cell.angle_beta   90.00
_cell.angle_gamma   90.00
#
_symmetry.space_group_name_H-M   'P 1'
#
loop_
_entity.id
_entity.type
_entity.pdbx_description
1 polymer ?
#
loop_
_entity_poly.entity_id
_entity_poly.type
_entity_poly.pdbx_seq_one_letter_code
_entity_poly.pdbx_strand_id
1 'polypeptide(L)'
;MLKNNLSIRTRFFLLLVCSVIFWLIAGFIVLSLINNLGRYQDTSKDIGTLPQKILRLENSIHSFYINDLPSEAFHESGRSEATDRFNSTYLDIYTLLRDLKNKPLLAREYIIQQKLNNLMEYLSSTDRFMETVNDKSRERGWQSSGLSGTLVGQIEEIDMTDFPEFSRQGEELLAELQLYLVFPGSGRLNSLLNRVKNLEAGFSEMTASQTGRNQEVVSLLSFLENLRLLLQLDLELGTTRYEGLRSRIFRTINILYEEADAMVELFTIEREAKIRQIRWGIVFIILLSAATAPLLKAGKPSSKNSGFLQELAGTITPSMSRKINIV
;
A
#
# COMPACT_ATOMS: atom_id res chain seq x y z
N MET A 1 -10.59 -60.09 25.01
CA MET A 1 -12.05 -59.81 24.93
C MET A 1 -12.52 -59.20 26.24
N LEU A 2 -12.51 -57.87 26.38
CA LEU A 2 -13.07 -57.19 27.55
C LEU A 2 -14.59 -57.04 27.37
N LYS A 3 -15.37 -57.95 27.97
CA LYS A 3 -16.83 -57.80 28.10
C LYS A 3 -17.10 -56.72 29.16
N ASN A 4 -17.30 -55.48 28.72
CA ASN A 4 -17.64 -54.36 29.59
C ASN A 4 -19.06 -54.48 30.16
N ASN A 5 -19.18 -55.01 31.38
CA ASN A 5 -20.36 -54.94 32.23
C ASN A 5 -20.50 -53.55 32.90
N LEU A 6 -20.57 -52.50 32.09
CA LEU A 6 -20.94 -51.17 32.58
C LEU A 6 -22.46 -51.10 32.79
N SER A 7 -22.88 -50.76 34.01
CA SER A 7 -24.28 -50.48 34.37
C SER A 7 -24.91 -49.48 33.40
N ILE A 8 -26.17 -49.71 33.05
CA ILE A 8 -26.96 -48.83 32.17
C ILE A 8 -26.90 -47.36 32.67
N ARG A 9 -26.92 -47.15 33.99
CA ARG A 9 -26.80 -45.81 34.61
C ARG A 9 -25.46 -45.14 34.28
N THR A 10 -24.37 -45.90 34.34
CA THR A 10 -23.02 -45.39 34.02
C THR A 10 -22.88 -45.08 32.53
N ARG A 11 -23.55 -45.84 31.65
CA ARG A 11 -23.59 -45.55 30.20
C ARG A 11 -24.33 -44.24 29.90
N PHE A 12 -25.47 -43.98 30.54
CA PHE A 12 -26.18 -42.70 30.41
C PHE A 12 -25.38 -41.53 30.96
N PHE A 13 -24.77 -41.70 32.13
CA PHE A 13 -23.93 -40.68 32.72
C PHE A 13 -22.74 -40.32 31.81
N LEU A 14 -22.03 -41.32 31.28
CA LEU A 14 -20.93 -41.10 30.33
C LEU A 14 -21.40 -40.43 29.04
N LEU A 15 -22.54 -40.82 28.47
CA LEU A 15 -23.10 -40.18 27.28
C LEU A 15 -23.45 -38.71 27.54
N LEU A 16 -24.02 -38.39 28.71
CA LEU A 16 -24.36 -37.03 29.10
C LEU A 16 -23.10 -36.18 29.29
N VAL A 17 -22.10 -36.69 30.02
CA VAL A 17 -20.81 -36.00 30.23
C VAL A 17 -20.10 -35.77 28.90
N CYS A 18 -20.00 -36.79 28.03
CA CYS A 18 -19.42 -36.65 26.70
C CYS A 18 -20.19 -35.65 25.82
N SER A 19 -21.52 -35.61 25.92
CA SER A 19 -22.34 -34.64 25.18
C SER A 19 -22.09 -33.21 25.64
N VAL A 20 -22.04 -32.98 26.96
CA VAL A 20 -21.71 -31.65 27.52
C VAL A 20 -20.31 -31.21 27.08
N ILE A 21 -19.31 -32.10 27.17
CA ILE A 21 -17.94 -31.81 26.71
C ILE A 21 -17.92 -31.50 25.21
N PHE A 22 -18.63 -32.29 24.39
CA PHE A 22 -18.73 -32.05 22.95
C PHE A 22 -19.30 -30.68 22.63
N TRP A 23 -20.41 -30.28 23.28
CA TRP A 23 -21.03 -28.97 23.06
C TRP A 23 -20.14 -27.81 23.52
N LEU A 24 -19.40 -27.97 24.62
CA LEU A 24 -18.41 -26.98 25.05
C LEU A 24 -17.28 -26.81 24.03
N ILE A 25 -16.74 -27.91 23.50
CA ILE A 25 -15.70 -27.88 22.46
C ILE A 25 -16.26 -27.25 21.18
N ALA A 26 -17.45 -27.66 20.74
CA ALA A 26 -18.09 -27.10 19.54
C ALA A 26 -18.35 -25.59 19.70
N GLY A 27 -18.87 -25.16 20.85
CA GLY A 27 -19.08 -23.74 21.16
C GLY A 27 -17.77 -22.94 21.16
N PHE A 28 -16.71 -23.49 21.77
CA PHE A 28 -15.38 -22.87 21.75
C PHE A 28 -14.82 -22.75 20.32
N ILE A 29 -14.97 -23.79 19.50
CA ILE A 29 -14.55 -23.77 18.09
C ILE A 29 -15.33 -22.69 17.33
N VAL A 30 -16.66 -22.62 17.45
CA VAL A 30 -17.49 -21.62 16.75
C VAL A 30 -17.11 -20.20 17.17
N LEU A 31 -16.95 -19.93 18.47
CA LEU A 31 -16.53 -18.63 18.97
C LEU A 31 -15.15 -18.23 18.44
N SER A 32 -14.20 -19.17 18.43
CA SER A 32 -12.85 -18.97 17.88
C SER A 32 -12.90 -18.64 16.38
N LEU A 33 -13.73 -19.35 15.60
CA LEU A 33 -13.91 -19.10 14.17
C LEU A 33 -14.54 -17.73 13.89
N ILE A 34 -15.55 -17.32 14.66
CA ILE A 34 -16.18 -15.99 14.51
C ILE A 34 -15.18 -14.87 14.80
N ASN A 35 -14.42 -14.98 15.90
CA ASN A 35 -13.41 -13.98 16.24
C ASN A 35 -12.30 -13.89 15.18
N ASN A 36 -11.88 -15.04 14.64
CA ASN A 36 -10.91 -15.07 13.55
C ASN A 36 -11.47 -14.41 12.28
N LEU A 37 -12.73 -14.66 11.92
CA LEU A 37 -13.37 -14.02 10.77
C LEU A 37 -13.45 -12.49 10.90
N GLY A 38 -13.76 -11.98 12.10
CA GLY A 38 -13.74 -10.55 12.37
C GLY A 38 -12.36 -9.93 12.08
N ARG A 39 -11.28 -10.57 12.54
CA ARG A 39 -9.90 -10.13 12.25
C ARG A 39 -9.56 -10.12 10.76
N TYR A 40 -10.06 -11.10 10.00
CA TYR A 40 -9.92 -11.13 8.54
C TYR A 40 -10.70 -9.98 7.88
N GLN A 41 -11.91 -9.65 8.36
CA GLN A 41 -12.70 -8.54 7.82
C GLN A 41 -12.01 -7.19 8.06
N ASP A 42 -11.55 -6.92 9.27
CA ASP A 42 -10.85 -5.68 9.61
C ASP A 42 -9.57 -5.54 8.78
N THR A 43 -8.79 -6.61 8.67
CA THR A 43 -7.56 -6.62 7.86
C THR A 43 -7.86 -6.44 6.37
N SER A 44 -8.95 -7.02 5.88
CA SER A 44 -9.38 -6.85 4.48
C SER A 44 -9.77 -5.41 4.18
N LYS A 45 -10.42 -4.72 5.13
CA LYS A 45 -10.78 -3.31 4.99
C LYS A 45 -9.53 -2.45 4.90
N ASP A 46 -8.57 -2.69 5.78
CA ASP A 46 -7.30 -1.95 5.81
C ASP A 46 -6.51 -2.14 4.51
N ILE A 47 -6.31 -3.38 4.06
CA ILE A 47 -5.66 -3.69 2.78
C ILE A 47 -6.42 -3.05 1.61
N GLY A 48 -7.76 -3.10 1.64
CA GLY A 48 -8.62 -2.48 0.62
C GLY A 48 -8.47 -0.97 0.46
N THR A 49 -7.91 -0.27 1.46
CA THR A 49 -7.65 1.17 1.35
C THR A 49 -6.31 1.53 0.69
N LEU A 50 -5.40 0.57 0.53
CA LEU A 50 -4.05 0.81 0.00
C LEU A 50 -4.08 1.42 -1.42
N PRO A 51 -4.79 0.86 -2.42
CA PRO A 51 -4.78 1.41 -3.77
C PRO A 51 -5.30 2.85 -3.82
N GLN A 52 -6.35 3.17 -3.05
CA GLN A 52 -6.91 4.52 -2.97
C GLN A 52 -5.93 5.52 -2.36
N LYS A 53 -5.17 5.13 -1.32
CA LYS A 53 -4.15 6.00 -0.73
C LYS A 53 -2.98 6.20 -1.70
N ILE A 54 -2.57 5.18 -2.44
CA ILE A 54 -1.51 5.28 -3.47
C ILE A 54 -1.95 6.23 -4.60
N LEU A 55 -3.20 6.16 -5.05
CA LEU A 55 -3.73 7.13 -6.02
C LEU A 55 -3.70 8.58 -5.51
N ARG A 56 -3.94 8.80 -4.21
CA ARG A 56 -3.79 10.14 -3.62
C ARG A 56 -2.33 10.61 -3.61
N LEU A 57 -1.40 9.68 -3.38
CA LEU A 57 0.04 9.94 -3.45
C LEU A 57 0.42 10.35 -4.89
N GLU A 58 -0.02 9.59 -5.89
CA GLU A 58 0.17 9.88 -7.32
C GLU A 58 -0.43 11.24 -7.72
N ASN A 59 -1.65 11.54 -7.27
CA ASN A 59 -2.29 12.84 -7.53
C ASN A 59 -1.52 14.02 -6.93
N SER A 60 -0.87 13.81 -5.78
CA SER A 60 -0.02 14.83 -5.16
C SER A 60 1.25 15.04 -6.00
N ILE A 61 1.89 13.96 -6.49
CA ILE A 61 3.01 14.04 -7.43
C ILE A 61 2.61 14.79 -8.71
N HIS A 62 1.45 14.46 -9.29
CA HIS A 62 0.93 15.17 -10.46
C HIS A 62 0.69 16.65 -10.19
N SER A 63 0.08 16.98 -9.05
CA SER A 63 -0.18 18.35 -8.64
C SER A 63 1.11 19.16 -8.49
N PHE A 64 2.17 18.53 -7.96
CA PHE A 64 3.49 19.16 -7.87
C PHE A 64 4.01 19.56 -9.25
N TYR A 65 4.03 18.64 -10.21
CA TYR A 65 4.55 18.93 -11.55
C TYR A 65 3.71 19.94 -12.35
N ILE A 66 2.40 20.03 -12.09
CA ILE A 66 1.50 20.89 -12.87
C ILE A 66 1.37 22.28 -12.24
N ASN A 67 1.28 22.38 -10.92
CA ASN A 67 0.93 23.61 -10.23
C ASN A 67 2.13 24.24 -9.50
N ASP A 68 2.89 23.44 -8.76
CA ASP A 68 3.89 23.96 -7.83
C ASP A 68 5.25 24.16 -8.51
N LEU A 69 5.68 23.21 -9.34
CA LEU A 69 6.94 23.28 -10.08
C LEU A 69 7.07 24.52 -10.97
N PRO A 70 6.05 24.99 -11.71
CA PRO A 70 6.13 26.25 -12.46
C PRO A 70 5.85 27.50 -11.61
N SER A 71 5.65 27.38 -10.30
CA SER A 71 5.32 28.52 -9.43
C SER A 71 6.56 29.18 -8.84
N GLU A 72 6.65 30.51 -8.92
CA GLU A 72 7.73 31.29 -8.32
C GLU A 72 7.85 31.06 -6.81
N ALA A 73 6.69 30.96 -6.13
CA ALA A 73 6.63 30.71 -4.68
C ALA A 73 7.37 29.43 -4.25
N PHE A 74 7.29 28.35 -5.03
CA PHE A 74 8.03 27.12 -4.74
C PHE A 74 9.54 27.34 -4.83
N HIS A 75 10.01 28.05 -5.86
CA HIS A 75 11.45 28.27 -6.05
C HIS A 75 12.06 29.22 -5.02
N GLU A 76 11.32 30.24 -4.61
CA GLU A 76 11.76 31.18 -3.57
C GLU A 76 11.76 30.56 -2.16
N SER A 77 10.66 29.90 -1.80
CA SER A 77 10.44 29.46 -0.42
C SER A 77 10.76 27.98 -0.17
N GLY A 78 10.86 27.18 -1.23
CA GLY A 78 10.91 25.71 -1.16
C GLY A 78 9.59 25.07 -0.70
N ARG A 79 8.52 25.85 -0.48
CA ARG A 79 7.24 25.33 -0.01
C ARG A 79 6.35 24.92 -1.18
N SER A 80 5.72 23.76 -1.04
CA SER A 80 4.83 23.20 -2.05
C SER A 80 3.67 22.51 -1.32
N GLU A 81 2.45 22.95 -1.59
CA GLU A 81 1.25 22.31 -1.02
C GLU A 81 1.13 20.85 -1.50
N ALA A 82 1.53 20.59 -2.75
CA ALA A 82 1.56 19.24 -3.28
C ALA A 82 2.59 18.36 -2.55
N THR A 83 3.75 18.91 -2.18
CA THR A 83 4.77 18.22 -1.36
C THR A 83 4.26 17.95 0.05
N ASP A 84 3.57 18.90 0.67
CA ASP A 84 2.97 18.69 2.00
C ASP A 84 1.91 17.58 1.97
N ARG A 85 1.04 17.56 0.95
CA ARG A 85 0.06 16.49 0.73
C ARG A 85 0.72 15.16 0.42
N PHE A 86 1.81 15.17 -0.35
CA PHE A 86 2.62 13.98 -0.62
C PHE A 86 3.17 13.40 0.68
N ASN A 87 3.85 14.22 1.50
CA ASN A 87 4.44 13.81 2.78
C ASN A 87 3.40 13.26 3.75
N SER A 88 2.25 13.93 3.88
CA SER A 88 1.14 13.45 4.71
C SER A 88 0.61 12.10 4.22
N THR A 89 0.40 11.95 2.91
CA THR A 89 -0.12 10.70 2.32
C THR A 89 0.90 9.57 2.42
N TYR A 90 2.19 9.87 2.25
CA TYR A 90 3.29 8.93 2.42
C TYR A 90 3.32 8.36 3.84
N LEU A 91 3.29 9.22 4.86
CA LEU A 91 3.28 8.79 6.27
C LEU A 91 2.06 7.94 6.61
N ASP A 92 0.90 8.31 6.06
CA ASP A 92 -0.35 7.57 6.16
C ASP A 92 -0.23 6.14 5.60
N ILE A 93 0.36 5.98 4.41
CA ILE A 93 0.57 4.68 3.77
C ILE A 93 1.63 3.89 4.55
N TYR A 94 2.74 4.53 4.91
CA TYR A 94 3.83 3.90 5.64
C TYR A 94 3.35 3.32 6.98
N THR A 95 2.57 4.10 7.73
CA THR A 95 1.97 3.66 9.00
C THR A 95 1.04 2.48 8.79
N LEU A 96 0.17 2.54 7.79
CA LEU A 96 -0.73 1.43 7.43
C LEU A 96 0.04 0.16 7.07
N LEU A 97 1.07 0.25 6.22
CA LEU A 97 1.90 -0.90 5.84
C LEU A 97 2.64 -1.50 7.04
N ARG A 98 3.18 -0.65 7.92
CA ARG A 98 3.82 -1.07 9.17
C ARG A 98 2.84 -1.80 10.09
N ASP A 99 1.62 -1.28 10.24
CA ASP A 99 0.58 -1.89 11.06
C ASP A 99 0.15 -3.25 10.49
N LEU A 100 -0.07 -3.32 9.17
CA LEU A 100 -0.38 -4.58 8.47
C LEU A 100 0.72 -5.61 8.66
N LYS A 101 1.99 -5.22 8.55
CA LYS A 101 3.15 -6.10 8.76
C LYS A 101 3.18 -6.71 10.17
N ASN A 102 2.75 -5.94 11.16
CA ASN A 102 2.71 -6.37 12.56
C ASN A 102 1.45 -7.19 12.92
N LYS A 103 0.47 -7.32 12.02
CA LYS A 103 -0.73 -8.12 12.29
C LYS A 103 -0.37 -9.61 12.37
N PRO A 104 -0.70 -10.32 13.47
CA PRO A 104 -0.41 -11.75 13.62
C PRO A 104 -0.98 -12.63 12.52
N LEU A 105 -2.09 -12.18 11.90
CA LEU A 105 -2.74 -12.83 10.77
C LEU A 105 -1.82 -12.91 9.54
N LEU A 106 -1.12 -11.80 9.25
CA LEU A 106 -0.30 -11.66 8.05
C LEU A 106 1.13 -12.12 8.30
N ALA A 107 1.59 -12.11 9.55
CA ALA A 107 2.96 -12.47 9.93
C ALA A 107 3.36 -13.91 9.54
N ARG A 108 2.37 -14.79 9.33
CA ARG A 108 2.59 -16.21 9.00
C ARG A 108 2.57 -16.51 7.51
N GLU A 109 2.07 -15.59 6.69
CA GLU A 109 1.89 -15.79 5.25
C GLU A 109 3.08 -15.19 4.50
N TYR A 110 4.02 -16.04 4.06
CA TYR A 110 5.28 -15.63 3.44
C TYR A 110 5.06 -14.70 2.23
N ILE A 111 4.11 -15.04 1.35
CA ILE A 111 3.83 -14.26 0.13
C ILE A 111 3.30 -12.87 0.48
N ILE A 112 2.43 -12.76 1.50
CA ILE A 112 1.90 -11.47 1.96
C ILE A 112 3.03 -10.62 2.56
N GLN A 113 3.89 -11.21 3.38
CA GLN A 113 5.03 -10.51 3.95
C GLN A 113 5.99 -10.00 2.88
N GLN A 114 6.23 -10.81 1.85
CA GLN A 114 7.03 -10.38 0.69
C GLN A 114 6.40 -9.18 -0.01
N LYS A 115 5.09 -9.23 -0.31
CA LYS A 115 4.37 -8.09 -0.91
C LYS A 115 4.41 -6.83 -0.05
N LEU A 116 4.22 -6.96 1.26
CA LEU A 116 4.32 -5.83 2.19
C LEU A 116 5.72 -5.21 2.21
N ASN A 117 6.77 -6.03 2.16
CA ASN A 117 8.15 -5.52 2.08
C ASN A 117 8.40 -4.80 0.76
N ASN A 118 7.95 -5.35 -0.37
CA ASN A 118 8.06 -4.70 -1.68
C ASN A 118 7.33 -3.35 -1.70
N LEU A 119 6.10 -3.30 -1.17
CA LEU A 119 5.34 -2.06 -1.05
C LEU A 119 6.09 -1.00 -0.23
N MET A 120 6.69 -1.38 0.90
CA MET A 120 7.50 -0.46 1.70
C MET A 120 8.75 0.02 0.95
N GLU A 121 9.43 -0.86 0.21
CA GLU A 121 10.62 -0.51 -0.58
C GLU A 121 10.29 0.45 -1.72
N TYR A 122 9.21 0.18 -2.47
CA TYR A 122 8.76 1.07 -3.55
C TYR A 122 8.31 2.42 -3.00
N LEU A 123 7.56 2.43 -1.89
CA LEU A 123 7.14 3.67 -1.22
C LEU A 123 8.36 4.51 -0.78
N SER A 124 9.35 3.88 -0.15
CA SER A 124 10.60 4.55 0.26
C SER A 124 11.44 5.02 -0.93
N SER A 125 11.31 4.38 -2.08
CA SER A 125 12.00 4.80 -3.30
C SER A 125 11.30 6.00 -3.95
N THR A 126 9.97 6.00 -3.97
CA THR A 126 9.17 7.16 -4.41
C THR A 126 9.49 8.41 -3.59
N ASP A 127 9.59 8.28 -2.27
CA ASP A 127 9.97 9.36 -1.34
C ASP A 127 11.34 9.97 -1.68
N ARG A 128 12.38 9.13 -1.78
CA ARG A 128 13.74 9.56 -2.17
C ARG A 128 13.78 10.24 -3.54
N PHE A 129 13.01 9.75 -4.50
CA PHE A 129 12.94 10.38 -5.81
C PHE A 129 12.24 11.74 -5.75
N MET A 130 11.17 11.88 -4.97
CA MET A 130 10.48 13.17 -4.79
C MET A 130 11.37 14.19 -4.08
N GLU A 131 12.10 13.79 -3.03
CA GLU A 131 13.10 14.62 -2.38
C GLU A 131 14.16 15.11 -3.38
N THR A 132 14.73 14.18 -4.16
CA THR A 132 15.73 14.52 -5.18
C THR A 132 15.16 15.46 -6.25
N VAL A 133 13.90 15.26 -6.67
CA VAL A 133 13.23 16.14 -7.63
C VAL A 133 13.03 17.53 -7.04
N ASN A 134 12.61 17.64 -5.79
CA ASN A 134 12.42 18.93 -5.12
C ASN A 134 13.72 19.71 -5.05
N ASP A 135 14.80 19.08 -4.59
CA ASP A 135 16.11 19.72 -4.47
C ASP A 135 16.66 20.19 -5.82
N LYS A 136 16.67 19.30 -6.82
CA LYS A 136 17.15 19.63 -8.16
C LYS A 136 16.28 20.66 -8.87
N SER A 137 14.97 20.64 -8.63
CA SER A 137 14.06 21.62 -9.22
C SER A 137 14.31 23.01 -8.65
N ARG A 138 14.62 23.12 -7.35
CA ARG A 138 15.01 24.39 -6.73
C ARG A 138 16.37 24.88 -7.21
N GLU A 139 17.35 23.98 -7.36
CA GLU A 139 18.66 24.31 -7.92
C GLU A 139 18.54 24.85 -9.36
N ARG A 140 17.76 24.15 -10.20
CA ARG A 140 17.42 24.57 -11.57
C ARG A 140 16.73 25.93 -11.57
N GLY A 141 15.83 26.16 -10.62
CA GLY A 141 15.09 27.41 -10.43
C GLY A 141 14.06 27.70 -11.52
N TRP A 142 13.46 28.87 -11.45
CA TRP A 142 12.47 29.34 -12.42
C TRP A 142 12.54 30.84 -12.61
N GLN A 143 12.50 31.28 -13.87
CA GLN A 143 12.51 32.69 -14.27
C GLN A 143 13.58 33.52 -13.56
N SER A 144 13.25 34.16 -12.43
CA SER A 144 14.08 35.06 -11.62
C SER A 144 14.96 34.34 -10.58
N SER A 145 14.79 33.03 -10.40
CA SER A 145 15.40 32.26 -9.30
C SER A 145 16.31 31.13 -9.77
N GLY A 146 17.24 30.72 -8.89
CA GLY A 146 18.17 29.61 -9.13
C GLY A 146 19.05 29.82 -10.35
N LEU A 147 19.42 28.71 -10.99
CA LEU A 147 20.29 28.74 -12.17
C LEU A 147 19.61 29.39 -13.39
N SER A 148 18.30 29.21 -13.53
CA SER A 148 17.51 29.85 -14.59
C SER A 148 17.58 31.38 -14.51
N GLY A 149 17.38 31.96 -13.32
CA GLY A 149 17.48 33.42 -13.13
C GLY A 149 18.88 33.97 -13.31
N THR A 150 19.88 33.22 -12.87
CA THR A 150 21.29 33.57 -13.13
C THR A 150 21.55 33.66 -14.63
N LEU A 151 21.09 32.69 -15.41
CA LEU A 151 21.26 32.70 -16.87
C LEU A 151 20.49 33.83 -17.55
N VAL A 152 19.27 34.14 -17.11
CA VAL A 152 18.50 35.27 -17.68
C VAL A 152 19.26 36.58 -17.50
N GLY A 153 19.81 36.84 -16.31
CA GLY A 153 20.65 38.02 -16.08
C GLY A 153 21.91 38.02 -16.95
N GLN A 154 22.59 36.88 -17.07
CA GLN A 154 23.79 36.76 -17.91
C GLN A 154 23.50 36.96 -19.40
N ILE A 155 22.35 36.53 -19.92
CA ILE A 155 21.96 36.73 -21.33
C ILE A 155 21.88 38.22 -21.66
N GLU A 156 21.44 39.07 -20.73
CA GLU A 156 21.34 40.51 -20.94
C GLU A 156 22.70 41.21 -20.92
N GLU A 157 23.70 40.62 -20.26
CA GLU A 157 25.05 41.16 -20.10
C GLU A 157 26.01 40.73 -21.23
N ILE A 158 25.74 39.60 -21.89
CA ILE A 158 26.60 39.05 -22.94
C ILE A 158 26.37 39.79 -24.26
N ASP A 159 27.38 40.56 -24.68
CA ASP A 159 27.43 41.15 -26.02
C ASP A 159 28.27 40.26 -26.95
N MET A 160 27.61 39.60 -27.91
CA MET A 160 28.29 38.74 -28.87
C MET A 160 29.10 39.52 -29.93
N THR A 161 28.99 40.85 -29.99
CA THR A 161 29.83 41.68 -30.87
C THR A 161 31.30 41.69 -30.45
N ASP A 162 31.59 41.38 -29.18
CA ASP A 162 32.96 41.18 -28.68
C ASP A 162 33.64 39.92 -29.25
N PHE A 163 32.85 39.01 -29.84
CA PHE A 163 33.30 37.75 -30.43
C PHE A 163 32.83 37.59 -31.89
N PRO A 164 33.34 38.38 -32.86
CA PRO A 164 32.85 38.39 -34.23
C PRO A 164 32.85 37.02 -34.92
N GLU A 165 33.83 36.17 -34.60
CA GLU A 165 33.96 34.81 -35.14
C GLU A 165 32.83 33.88 -34.68
N PHE A 166 32.24 34.15 -33.52
CA PHE A 166 31.20 33.35 -32.89
C PHE A 166 29.84 34.05 -32.80
N SER A 167 29.74 35.32 -33.20
CA SER A 167 28.57 36.17 -33.01
C SER A 167 27.26 35.50 -33.46
N ARG A 168 27.21 34.98 -34.69
CA ARG A 168 26.03 34.27 -35.20
C ARG A 168 25.65 33.04 -34.36
N GLN A 169 26.63 32.22 -34.00
CA GLN A 169 26.37 30.99 -33.23
C GLN A 169 25.91 31.31 -31.81
N GLY A 170 26.46 32.39 -31.25
CA GLY A 170 26.08 32.98 -29.97
C GLY A 170 24.65 33.47 -29.94
N GLU A 171 24.28 34.34 -30.86
CA GLU A 171 22.92 34.87 -30.98
C GLU A 171 21.91 33.75 -31.16
N GLU A 172 22.22 32.74 -31.98
CA GLU A 172 21.38 31.55 -32.14
C GLU A 172 21.24 30.76 -30.82
N LEU A 173 22.32 30.61 -30.05
CA LEU A 173 22.28 29.95 -28.73
C LEU A 173 21.39 30.74 -27.76
N LEU A 174 21.59 32.06 -27.66
CA LEU A 174 20.84 32.92 -26.73
C LEU A 174 19.34 32.92 -27.07
N ALA A 175 18.98 33.03 -28.36
CA ALA A 175 17.60 32.97 -28.82
C ALA A 175 16.95 31.60 -28.52
N GLU A 176 17.67 30.50 -28.77
CA GLU A 176 17.17 29.16 -28.48
C GLU A 176 17.02 28.90 -26.97
N LEU A 177 17.96 29.42 -26.16
CA LEU A 177 17.90 29.36 -24.71
C LEU A 177 16.68 30.11 -24.16
N GLN A 178 16.42 31.34 -24.62
CA GLN A 178 15.24 32.10 -24.21
C GLN A 178 13.94 31.32 -24.51
N LEU A 179 13.83 30.72 -25.69
CA LEU A 179 12.68 29.87 -26.03
C LEU A 179 12.61 28.61 -25.15
N TYR A 180 13.75 28.00 -24.83
CA TYR A 180 13.82 26.80 -24.02
C TYR A 180 13.42 27.05 -22.55
N LEU A 181 13.83 28.18 -21.97
CA LEU A 181 13.47 28.53 -20.59
C LEU A 181 11.96 28.68 -20.39
N VAL A 182 11.24 29.10 -21.44
CA VAL A 182 9.77 29.20 -21.43
C VAL A 182 9.11 27.88 -21.84
N PHE A 183 9.65 27.19 -22.84
CA PHE A 183 9.08 25.97 -23.42
C PHE A 183 10.12 24.83 -23.50
N PRO A 184 10.44 24.20 -22.36
CA PRO A 184 11.41 23.13 -22.32
C PRO A 184 10.93 21.91 -23.11
N GLY A 185 11.87 21.20 -23.73
CA GLY A 185 11.58 19.96 -24.45
C GLY A 185 12.83 19.28 -24.99
N SER A 186 12.79 17.96 -25.10
CA SER A 186 13.95 17.12 -25.41
C SER A 186 14.67 17.51 -26.71
N GLY A 187 13.93 17.95 -27.73
CA GLY A 187 14.51 18.41 -29.01
C GLY A 187 15.38 19.66 -28.83
N ARG A 188 14.87 20.68 -28.12
CA ARG A 188 15.62 21.91 -27.82
C ARG A 188 16.77 21.66 -26.85
N LEU A 189 16.55 20.82 -25.84
CA LEU A 189 17.60 20.41 -24.91
C LEU A 189 18.80 19.82 -25.65
N ASN A 190 18.55 18.88 -26.57
CA ASN A 190 19.62 18.26 -27.35
C ASN A 190 20.32 19.24 -28.30
N SER A 191 19.56 20.15 -28.91
CA SER A 191 20.10 21.21 -29.76
C SER A 191 21.01 22.15 -28.97
N LEU A 192 20.55 22.64 -27.80
CA LEU A 192 21.33 23.47 -26.91
C LEU A 192 22.60 22.77 -26.42
N LEU A 193 22.53 21.50 -25.99
CA LEU A 193 23.71 20.73 -25.58
C LEU A 193 24.77 20.66 -26.69
N ASN A 194 24.34 20.41 -27.94
CA ASN A 194 25.26 20.37 -29.07
C ASN A 194 25.88 21.75 -29.36
N ARG A 195 25.08 22.82 -29.27
CA ARG A 195 25.55 24.20 -29.48
C ARG A 195 26.54 24.63 -28.40
N VAL A 196 26.24 24.37 -27.14
CA VAL A 196 27.14 24.64 -25.99
C VAL A 196 28.47 23.93 -26.21
N LYS A 197 28.45 22.63 -26.51
CA LYS A 197 29.66 21.85 -26.76
C LYS A 197 30.52 22.43 -27.90
N ASN A 198 29.89 22.87 -28.99
CA ASN A 198 30.59 23.46 -30.13
C ASN A 198 31.22 24.82 -29.78
N LEU A 199 30.49 25.66 -29.04
CA LEU A 199 31.00 26.96 -28.60
C LEU A 199 32.11 26.81 -27.56
N GLU A 200 31.98 25.92 -26.57
CA GLU A 200 33.03 25.61 -25.60
C GLU A 200 34.34 25.17 -26.28
N ALA A 201 34.25 24.32 -27.31
CA ALA A 201 35.41 23.91 -28.10
C ALA A 201 36.05 25.09 -28.84
N GLY A 202 35.23 25.93 -29.50
CA GLY A 202 35.70 27.11 -30.22
C GLY A 202 36.37 28.14 -29.32
N PHE A 203 35.81 28.40 -28.13
CA PHE A 203 36.41 29.33 -27.17
C PHE A 203 37.69 28.80 -26.56
N SER A 204 37.77 27.50 -26.26
CA SER A 204 38.99 26.88 -25.73
C SER A 204 40.20 27.08 -26.65
N GLU A 205 40.00 26.98 -27.98
CA GLU A 205 41.03 27.24 -29.00
C GLU A 205 41.43 28.74 -29.05
N MET A 206 40.49 29.65 -28.79
CA MET A 206 40.72 31.10 -28.79
C MET A 206 41.53 31.56 -27.55
N THR A 207 41.24 31.02 -26.35
CA THR A 207 42.00 31.30 -25.12
C THR A 207 43.47 30.89 -25.22
N ALA A 208 43.80 29.87 -26.02
CA ALA A 208 45.17 29.43 -26.24
C ALA A 208 45.97 30.40 -27.13
N SER A 209 45.30 31.32 -27.84
CA SER A 209 45.89 32.14 -28.91
C SER A 209 45.87 33.66 -28.68
N GLN A 210 45.07 34.20 -27.75
CA GLN A 210 44.97 35.65 -27.51
C GLN A 210 45.04 36.06 -26.03
N THR A 211 45.99 36.93 -25.69
CA THR A 211 46.34 37.34 -24.30
C THR A 211 45.59 38.58 -23.77
N GLY A 212 44.53 39.06 -24.44
CA GLY A 212 43.95 40.39 -24.19
C GLY A 212 42.46 40.47 -23.80
N ARG A 213 41.67 39.40 -23.94
CA ARG A 213 40.21 39.39 -23.69
C ARG A 213 39.80 38.56 -22.47
N ASN A 214 40.63 38.61 -21.42
CA ASN A 214 40.51 37.64 -20.33
C ASN A 214 39.19 37.76 -19.55
N GLN A 215 38.60 38.96 -19.42
CA GLN A 215 37.40 39.12 -18.61
C GLN A 215 36.14 38.71 -19.37
N GLU A 216 35.98 39.14 -20.62
CA GLU A 216 34.83 38.81 -21.46
C GLU A 216 34.78 37.31 -21.75
N VAL A 217 35.94 36.70 -22.04
CA VAL A 217 36.04 35.26 -22.25
C VAL A 217 35.69 34.49 -20.97
N VAL A 218 36.14 34.96 -19.80
CA VAL A 218 35.79 34.33 -18.52
C VAL A 218 34.28 34.42 -18.24
N SER A 219 33.65 35.57 -18.49
CA SER A 219 32.20 35.71 -18.33
C SER A 219 31.42 34.76 -19.24
N LEU A 220 31.82 34.64 -20.50
CA LEU A 220 31.18 33.75 -21.45
C LEU A 220 31.38 32.26 -21.11
N LEU A 221 32.59 31.87 -20.70
CA LEU A 221 32.85 30.50 -20.24
C LEU A 221 32.02 30.17 -18.98
N SER A 222 31.90 31.12 -18.04
CA SER A 222 31.03 30.96 -16.86
C SER A 222 29.56 30.81 -17.26
N PHE A 223 29.08 31.59 -18.22
CA PHE A 223 27.73 31.44 -18.77
C PHE A 223 27.50 30.07 -19.42
N LEU A 224 28.43 29.61 -20.25
CA LEU A 224 28.35 28.29 -20.89
C LEU A 224 28.36 27.15 -19.85
N GLU A 225 29.17 27.28 -18.80
CA GLU A 225 29.18 26.34 -17.69
C GLU A 225 27.83 26.29 -16.95
N ASN A 226 27.28 27.46 -16.60
CA ASN A 226 25.96 27.56 -15.98
C ASN A 226 24.86 26.97 -16.87
N LEU A 227 24.92 27.23 -18.17
CA LEU A 227 23.97 26.68 -19.14
C LEU A 227 24.08 25.16 -19.21
N ARG A 228 25.30 24.62 -19.24
CA ARG A 228 25.53 23.17 -19.23
C ARG A 228 24.97 22.52 -17.95
N LEU A 229 25.19 23.15 -16.80
CA LEU A 229 24.63 22.69 -15.52
C LEU A 229 23.10 22.67 -15.55
N LEU A 230 22.46 23.71 -16.11
CA LEU A 230 21.00 23.76 -16.24
C LEU A 230 20.48 22.64 -17.15
N LEU A 231 21.11 22.44 -18.30
CA LEU A 231 20.72 21.38 -19.23
C LEU A 231 20.93 19.98 -18.63
N GLN A 232 21.97 19.80 -17.81
CA GLN A 232 22.20 18.55 -17.08
C GLN A 232 21.11 18.31 -16.03
N LEU A 233 20.72 19.34 -15.27
CA LEU A 233 19.61 19.24 -14.31
C LEU A 233 18.31 18.86 -15.01
N ASP A 234 18.01 19.47 -16.16
CA ASP A 234 16.80 19.14 -16.93
C ASP A 234 16.84 17.72 -17.54
N LEU A 235 18.02 17.21 -17.93
CA LEU A 235 18.20 15.81 -18.32
C LEU A 235 17.92 14.85 -17.16
N GLU A 236 18.44 15.16 -15.99
CA GLU A 236 18.28 14.35 -14.78
C GLU A 236 16.84 14.37 -14.27
N LEU A 237 16.21 15.54 -14.23
CA LEU A 237 14.80 15.72 -13.86
C LEU A 237 13.87 15.05 -14.89
N GLY A 238 14.18 15.22 -16.17
CA GLY A 238 13.39 14.78 -17.31
C GLY A 238 12.38 15.84 -17.76
N THR A 239 12.46 16.24 -19.04
CA THR A 239 11.55 17.26 -19.60
C THR A 239 10.14 16.72 -19.85
N THR A 240 10.01 15.40 -20.01
CA THR A 240 8.73 14.70 -20.19
C THR A 240 8.51 13.65 -19.10
N ARG A 241 7.28 13.13 -18.99
CA ARG A 241 6.94 12.09 -18.00
C ARG A 241 7.68 10.76 -18.19
N TYR A 242 8.38 10.59 -19.30
CA TYR A 242 9.05 9.34 -19.67
C TYR A 242 10.58 9.42 -19.54
N GLU A 243 11.11 10.58 -19.15
CA GLU A 243 12.54 10.85 -19.01
C GLU A 243 12.95 11.05 -17.55
N GLY A 244 14.24 10.89 -17.28
CA GLY A 244 14.86 11.28 -16.01
C GLY A 244 14.22 10.68 -14.75
N LEU A 245 14.27 11.46 -13.67
CA LEU A 245 13.67 11.17 -12.37
C LEU A 245 12.15 11.11 -12.45
N ARG A 246 11.53 11.97 -13.28
CA ARG A 246 10.08 11.97 -13.49
C ARG A 246 9.57 10.60 -13.94
N SER A 247 10.22 9.99 -14.92
CA SER A 247 9.91 8.62 -15.39
C SER A 247 10.03 7.58 -14.28
N ARG A 248 11.09 7.69 -13.46
CA ARG A 248 11.34 6.74 -12.37
C ARG A 248 10.23 6.82 -11.32
N ILE A 249 9.83 8.02 -10.92
CA ILE A 249 8.72 8.24 -9.98
C ILE A 249 7.42 7.61 -10.52
N PHE A 250 7.03 7.95 -11.75
CA PHE A 250 5.78 7.45 -12.33
C PHE A 250 5.79 5.94 -12.57
N ARG A 251 6.94 5.34 -12.87
CA ARG A 251 7.05 3.87 -12.95
C ARG A 251 6.94 3.24 -11.57
N THR A 252 7.64 3.77 -10.57
CA THR A 252 7.62 3.22 -9.21
C THR A 252 6.24 3.34 -8.57
N ILE A 253 5.53 4.46 -8.75
CA ILE A 253 4.17 4.62 -8.21
C ILE A 253 3.17 3.68 -8.90
N ASN A 254 3.33 3.43 -10.21
CA ASN A 254 2.50 2.46 -10.92
C ASN A 254 2.74 1.03 -10.42
N ILE A 255 4.01 0.64 -10.22
CA ILE A 255 4.35 -0.66 -9.61
C ILE A 255 3.78 -0.75 -8.19
N LEU A 256 3.87 0.33 -7.40
CA LEU A 256 3.31 0.38 -6.06
C LEU A 256 1.80 0.14 -6.07
N TYR A 257 1.09 0.75 -7.03
CA TYR A 257 -0.35 0.54 -7.22
C TYR A 257 -0.68 -0.91 -7.62
N GLU A 258 0.03 -1.46 -8.61
CA GLU A 258 -0.14 -2.84 -9.07
C GLU A 258 0.09 -3.85 -7.93
N GLU A 259 1.13 -3.64 -7.12
CA GLU A 259 1.41 -4.50 -5.96
C GLU A 259 0.33 -4.39 -4.87
N ALA A 260 -0.22 -3.20 -4.67
CA ALA A 260 -1.31 -3.00 -3.71
C ALA A 260 -2.60 -3.67 -4.18
N ASP A 261 -2.93 -3.57 -5.47
CA ASP A 261 -4.10 -4.23 -6.06
C ASP A 261 -3.96 -5.76 -6.00
N ALA A 262 -2.77 -6.28 -6.35
CA ALA A 262 -2.47 -7.71 -6.22
C ALA A 262 -2.54 -8.20 -4.76
N MET A 263 -2.19 -7.35 -3.78
CA MET A 263 -2.34 -7.67 -2.37
C MET A 263 -3.82 -7.76 -1.95
N VAL A 264 -4.67 -6.87 -2.46
CA VAL A 264 -6.12 -6.88 -2.23
C VAL A 264 -6.73 -8.15 -2.80
N GLU A 265 -6.37 -8.52 -4.03
CA GLU A 265 -6.84 -9.75 -4.68
C GLU A 265 -6.45 -10.99 -3.88
N LEU A 266 -5.15 -11.12 -3.55
CA LEU A 266 -4.63 -12.26 -2.82
C LEU A 266 -5.30 -12.41 -1.46
N PHE A 267 -5.47 -11.32 -0.71
CA PHE A 267 -6.12 -11.38 0.59
C PHE A 267 -7.62 -11.68 0.49
N THR A 268 -8.27 -11.25 -0.59
CA THR A 268 -9.69 -11.57 -0.86
C THR A 268 -9.87 -13.07 -1.11
N ILE A 269 -8.99 -13.69 -1.89
CA ILE A 269 -8.99 -15.14 -2.14
C ILE A 269 -8.80 -15.91 -0.83
N GLU A 270 -7.83 -15.52 0.00
CA GLU A 270 -7.60 -16.14 1.31
C GLU A 270 -8.81 -16.00 2.23
N ARG A 271 -9.38 -14.80 2.33
CA ARG A 271 -10.57 -14.53 3.13
C ARG A 271 -11.74 -15.43 2.71
N GLU A 272 -11.99 -15.56 1.40
CA GLU A 272 -13.05 -16.42 0.88
C GLU A 272 -12.81 -17.90 1.18
N ALA A 273 -11.56 -18.36 1.05
CA ALA A 273 -11.18 -19.73 1.42
C ALA A 273 -11.45 -20.00 2.91
N LYS A 274 -11.12 -19.05 3.80
CA LYS A 274 -11.40 -19.16 5.24
C LYS A 274 -12.88 -19.12 5.56
N ILE A 275 -13.66 -18.24 4.94
CA ILE A 275 -15.12 -18.21 5.07
C ILE A 275 -15.72 -19.57 4.66
N ARG A 276 -15.22 -20.15 3.56
CA ARG A 276 -15.67 -21.46 3.09
C ARG A 276 -15.34 -22.57 4.10
N GLN A 277 -14.12 -22.58 4.65
CA GLN A 277 -13.72 -23.52 5.70
C GLN A 277 -14.61 -23.41 6.94
N ILE A 278 -14.91 -22.18 7.38
CA ILE A 278 -15.80 -21.94 8.52
C ILE A 278 -17.21 -22.47 8.26
N ARG A 279 -17.77 -22.17 7.08
CA ARG A 279 -19.10 -22.66 6.67
C ARG A 279 -19.16 -24.19 6.68
N TRP A 280 -18.17 -24.86 6.11
CA TRP A 280 -18.10 -26.33 6.13
C TRP A 280 -17.93 -26.90 7.53
N GLY A 281 -17.13 -26.25 8.39
CA GLY A 281 -16.98 -26.64 9.80
C GLY A 281 -18.31 -26.59 10.56
N ILE A 282 -19.09 -25.53 10.38
CA ILE A 282 -20.43 -25.40 10.99
C ILE A 282 -21.37 -26.50 10.47
N VAL A 283 -21.41 -26.73 9.16
CA VAL A 283 -22.22 -27.81 8.57
C VAL A 283 -21.84 -29.18 9.15
N PHE A 284 -20.55 -29.45 9.30
CA PHE A 284 -20.07 -30.71 9.89
C PHE A 284 -20.52 -30.88 11.35
N ILE A 285 -20.48 -29.80 12.16
CA ILE A 285 -20.98 -29.81 13.54
C ILE A 285 -22.49 -30.09 13.58
N ILE A 286 -23.27 -29.48 12.67
CA ILE A 286 -24.72 -29.71 12.57
C ILE A 286 -25.01 -31.18 12.20
N LEU A 287 -24.29 -31.74 11.23
CA LEU A 287 -24.45 -33.13 10.81
C LEU A 287 -24.09 -34.13 11.93
N LEU A 288 -22.99 -33.89 12.66
CA LEU A 288 -22.63 -34.67 13.85
C LEU A 288 -23.69 -34.60 14.94
N SER A 289 -24.27 -33.43 15.16
CA SER A 289 -25.35 -33.23 16.13
C SER A 289 -26.62 -33.98 15.72
N ALA A 290 -26.97 -33.98 14.43
CA ALA A 290 -28.09 -34.73 13.89
C ALA A 290 -27.88 -36.25 13.98
N ALA A 291 -26.65 -36.75 13.72
CA ALA A 291 -26.32 -38.17 13.79
C ALA A 291 -26.30 -38.74 15.21
N THR A 292 -26.02 -37.91 16.22
CA THR A 292 -26.00 -38.32 17.64
C THR A 292 -27.37 -38.24 18.32
N ALA A 293 -28.33 -37.50 17.77
CA ALA A 293 -29.68 -37.36 18.32
C ALA A 293 -30.50 -38.68 18.41
N PRO A 294 -30.45 -39.62 17.44
CA PRO A 294 -31.12 -40.92 17.54
C PRO A 294 -30.54 -41.83 18.63
N LEU A 295 -29.22 -41.77 18.85
CA LEU A 295 -28.53 -42.57 19.88
C LEU A 295 -28.97 -42.18 21.29
N LEU A 296 -29.32 -40.91 21.52
CA LEU A 296 -29.89 -40.43 22.78
C LEU A 296 -31.37 -40.81 22.95
N LYS A 297 -32.14 -40.92 21.87
CA LYS A 297 -33.55 -41.37 21.91
C LYS A 297 -33.70 -42.88 22.14
N ALA A 298 -32.79 -43.69 21.60
CA ALA A 298 -32.79 -45.16 21.78
C ALA A 298 -32.51 -45.60 23.23
N GLY A 299 -32.04 -44.69 24.08
CA GLY A 299 -31.76 -44.95 25.49
C GLY A 299 -32.94 -44.79 26.46
N LYS A 300 -34.14 -44.42 26.00
CA LYS A 300 -35.28 -44.38 26.93
C LYS A 300 -35.56 -45.78 27.47
N PRO A 301 -35.57 -46.01 28.80
CA PRO A 301 -36.00 -47.29 29.34
C PRO A 301 -37.43 -47.53 28.87
N SER A 302 -37.64 -48.66 28.18
CA SER A 302 -38.98 -49.16 27.84
C SER A 302 -39.83 -49.12 29.10
N SER A 303 -40.88 -48.30 29.12
CA SER A 303 -41.80 -48.14 30.24
C SER A 303 -42.67 -49.39 30.49
N LYS A 304 -42.33 -50.55 29.92
CA LYS A 304 -43.12 -51.78 30.04
C LYS A 304 -43.09 -52.44 31.43
N ASN A 305 -42.32 -51.95 32.40
CA ASN A 305 -42.27 -52.51 33.76
C ASN A 305 -43.06 -51.76 34.83
N SER A 306 -43.83 -50.72 34.50
CA SER A 306 -44.71 -50.07 35.50
C SER A 306 -46.00 -50.86 35.79
N GLY A 307 -46.31 -51.92 35.01
CA GLY A 307 -47.48 -52.78 35.25
C GLY A 307 -47.32 -53.77 36.41
N PHE A 308 -46.10 -54.20 36.72
CA PHE A 308 -45.88 -55.26 37.71
C PHE A 308 -45.96 -54.77 39.17
N LEU A 309 -45.76 -53.48 39.42
CA LEU A 309 -45.87 -52.89 40.76
C LEU A 309 -47.28 -52.40 41.13
N GLN A 310 -48.19 -52.30 40.15
CA GLN A 310 -49.62 -52.06 40.43
C GLN A 310 -50.38 -53.35 40.78
N GLU A 311 -49.89 -54.51 40.32
CA GLU A 311 -50.53 -55.80 40.60
C GLU A 311 -50.15 -56.37 41.99
N LEU A 312 -49.04 -55.92 42.58
CA LEU A 312 -48.60 -56.32 43.93
C LEU A 312 -49.19 -55.46 45.06
N ALA A 313 -49.89 -54.37 44.75
CA ALA A 313 -50.57 -53.52 45.75
C ALA A 313 -52.09 -53.82 45.87
N GLY A 314 -52.63 -54.76 45.08
CA GLY A 314 -54.07 -55.01 44.98
C GLY A 314 -54.63 -56.20 45.78
N THR A 315 -53.81 -56.98 46.48
CA THR A 315 -54.26 -58.28 47.03
C THR A 315 -53.68 -58.61 48.40
N ILE A 316 -53.94 -57.77 49.42
CA ILE A 316 -54.07 -58.22 50.82
C ILE A 316 -55.25 -57.47 51.48
N THR A 317 -56.25 -58.26 51.88
CA THR A 317 -57.58 -58.04 52.52
C THR A 317 -57.51 -57.50 53.96
N PRO A 318 -58.60 -57.48 54.79
CA PRO A 318 -60.04 -57.19 54.62
C PRO A 318 -60.55 -56.16 55.67
N SER A 319 -61.80 -55.66 55.59
CA SER A 319 -62.51 -55.28 56.84
C SER A 319 -64.02 -55.50 56.77
N MET A 320 -64.50 -56.21 57.78
CA MET A 320 -65.91 -56.41 58.11
C MET A 320 -66.58 -55.08 58.45
N SER A 321 -67.81 -54.88 57.99
CA SER A 321 -68.77 -54.05 58.72
C SER A 321 -70.09 -54.80 58.90
N ARG A 322 -70.34 -55.20 60.15
CA ARG A 322 -71.62 -55.67 60.65
C ARG A 322 -72.66 -54.57 60.47
N LYS A 323 -73.79 -54.89 59.84
CA LYS A 323 -75.05 -54.16 60.04
C LYS A 323 -75.82 -54.84 61.16
N ILE A 324 -76.01 -54.12 62.26
CA ILE A 324 -77.05 -54.36 63.25
C ILE A 324 -78.21 -53.46 62.82
N ASN A 325 -79.40 -54.04 62.62
CA ASN A 325 -80.65 -53.28 62.56
C ASN A 325 -81.58 -53.82 63.64
N ILE A 326 -82.02 -52.91 64.49
CA ILE A 326 -83.01 -53.07 65.55
C ILE A 326 -84.38 -52.79 64.92
N VAL A 327 -85.31 -53.75 65.04
CA VAL A 327 -86.73 -53.53 65.36
C VAL A 327 -87.13 -54.64 66.32
#